data_AF-A0A1S4FXE0-F1
#
_entry.id   AF-A0A1S4FXE0-F1
#
_cell.length_a   1.000
_cell.length_b   1.000
_cell.length_c   1.000
_cell.angle_alpha   90.00
_cell.angle_beta   90.00
_cell.angle_gamma   90.00
#
_symmetry.space_group_name_H-M   'P 1'
#
loop_
_entity.id
_entity.type
_entity.pdbx_description
1 polymer ?
#
loop_
_entity_poly.entity_id
_entity_poly.type
_entity_poly.pdbx_seq_one_letter_code
_entity_poly.pdbx_strand_id
1 'polypeptide(L)'
;MGWQRPAEPAVPTVWYTFQAPDPDNDGQLATYRVEDLTEDRYDDMIQHYTDHFVDDEPFCENKQLSQDELSMAEIVGFWRWCFEKHMTVVCYKEGSDEIVGANLLHVKHVEDKDNWDVLQSKRIQDIAHTNEYMTEQFNIFKHYNVDHYLTAYGLAINHRYRGRGIATEVLKARVPLCRAFGIQVTATNFTAIGSQKAAEKAGFKNDFEVTYDDFAKMGPRYSFPGIKSKSLKLMSLQIQ
;
A
#
# COMPACT_ATOMS: atom_id res chain seq x y z
N MET A 1 -19.46 5.28 12.19
CA MET A 1 -18.80 6.49 11.61
C MET A 1 -17.35 6.11 11.42
N GLY A 2 -16.79 6.27 10.22
CA GLY A 2 -15.43 5.82 9.93
C GLY A 2 -14.37 6.57 10.74
N TRP A 3 -13.19 5.96 10.90
CA TRP A 3 -12.07 6.56 11.61
C TRP A 3 -11.61 7.88 10.95
N GLN A 4 -11.26 8.88 11.75
CA GLN A 4 -10.75 10.17 11.30
C GLN A 4 -9.40 10.45 11.95
N ARG A 5 -8.43 10.95 11.17
CA ARG A 5 -7.11 11.33 11.70
C ARG A 5 -7.28 12.50 12.68
N PRO A 6 -6.81 12.38 13.94
CA PRO A 6 -6.74 13.50 14.86
C PRO A 6 -5.87 14.65 14.31
N ALA A 7 -6.16 15.88 14.72
CA ALA A 7 -5.41 17.06 14.25
C ALA A 7 -3.92 17.04 14.60
N GLU A 8 -3.55 16.33 15.67
CA GLU A 8 -2.16 16.17 16.11
C GLU A 8 -1.73 14.70 16.07
N PRO A 9 -0.50 14.38 15.60
CA PRO A 9 0.48 15.31 15.02
C PRO A 9 0.02 15.96 13.71
N ALA A 10 0.33 17.26 13.57
CA ALA A 10 0.00 18.05 12.39
C ALA A 10 0.62 17.47 11.09
N VAL A 11 -0.04 17.76 9.97
CA VAL A 11 0.47 17.43 8.63
C VAL A 11 1.30 18.63 8.12
N PRO A 12 2.54 18.43 7.61
CA PRO A 12 3.26 17.17 7.55
C PRO A 12 4.05 16.85 8.82
N THR A 13 4.09 15.57 9.19
CA THR A 13 5.02 15.01 10.16
C THR A 13 6.02 14.08 9.47
N VAL A 14 7.30 14.20 9.81
CA VAL A 14 8.34 13.23 9.42
C VAL A 14 8.28 12.04 10.39
N TRP A 15 7.94 10.88 9.87
CA TRP A 15 7.74 9.66 10.66
C TRP A 15 9.02 8.85 10.84
N TYR A 16 9.89 8.86 9.84
CA TYR A 16 11.05 7.99 9.82
C TYR A 16 12.16 8.55 8.93
N THR A 17 13.41 8.45 9.39
CA THR A 17 14.61 8.80 8.61
C THR A 17 15.56 7.63 8.56
N PHE A 18 16.18 7.38 7.42
CA PHE A 18 17.10 6.26 7.23
C PHE A 18 18.18 6.60 6.20
N GLN A 19 19.21 5.76 6.13
CA GLN A 19 20.24 5.83 5.08
C GLN A 19 20.13 4.63 4.15
N ALA A 20 20.29 4.87 2.85
CA ALA A 20 20.31 3.83 1.82
C ALA A 20 21.26 4.23 0.67
N PRO A 21 21.67 3.28 -0.20
CA PRO A 21 22.55 3.59 -1.32
C PRO A 21 22.00 4.69 -2.24
N ASP A 22 22.82 5.69 -2.54
CA ASP A 22 22.45 6.79 -3.42
C ASP A 22 22.43 6.32 -4.89
N PRO A 23 21.35 6.50 -5.67
CA PRO A 23 21.38 6.18 -7.10
C PRO A 23 22.32 7.06 -7.92
N ASP A 24 22.68 8.24 -7.43
CA ASP A 24 23.46 9.22 -8.18
C ASP A 24 24.97 9.13 -7.86
N ASN A 25 25.33 8.47 -6.76
CA ASN A 25 26.70 8.40 -6.26
C ASN A 25 27.02 6.95 -5.82
N ASP A 26 27.64 6.19 -6.72
CA ASP A 26 27.94 4.78 -6.48
C ASP A 26 28.84 4.58 -5.24
N GLY A 27 28.51 3.57 -4.44
CA GLY A 27 29.16 3.28 -3.16
C GLY A 27 28.88 4.27 -2.01
N GLN A 28 28.11 5.33 -2.24
CA GLN A 28 27.73 6.28 -1.18
C GLN A 28 26.32 6.03 -0.65
N LEU A 29 26.08 6.47 0.58
CA LEU A 29 24.75 6.48 1.18
C LEU A 29 24.18 7.89 1.13
N ALA A 30 22.89 7.99 0.83
CA ALA A 30 22.11 9.20 1.01
C ALA A 30 21.15 9.03 2.20
N THR A 31 20.79 10.14 2.83
CA THR A 31 19.72 10.18 3.83
C THR A 31 18.38 10.35 3.14
N TYR A 32 17.39 9.60 3.61
CA TYR A 32 16.02 9.63 3.15
C TYR A 32 15.10 9.86 4.33
N ARG A 33 13.94 10.46 4.08
CA ARG A 33 12.87 10.67 5.06
C ARG A 33 11.54 10.16 4.52
N VAL A 34 10.73 9.62 5.41
CA VAL A 34 9.34 9.23 5.15
C VAL A 34 8.45 10.15 5.97
N GLU A 35 7.58 10.89 5.29
CA GLU A 35 6.71 11.91 5.88
C GLU A 35 5.28 11.81 5.34
N ASP A 36 4.35 12.54 5.95
CA ASP A 36 2.99 12.67 5.44
C ASP A 36 2.96 13.22 4.01
N LEU A 37 2.08 12.68 3.17
CA LEU A 37 1.76 13.30 1.89
C LEU A 37 0.96 14.59 2.10
N THR A 38 1.45 15.71 1.55
CA THR A 38 0.77 17.01 1.56
C THR A 38 -0.11 17.21 0.33
N GLU A 39 -1.14 18.05 0.46
CA GLU A 39 -2.14 18.29 -0.59
C GLU A 39 -1.55 18.85 -1.89
N ASP A 40 -0.54 19.72 -1.78
CA ASP A 40 0.16 20.31 -2.93
C ASP A 40 0.92 19.27 -3.78
N ARG A 41 1.09 18.04 -3.27
CA ARG A 41 1.78 16.93 -3.93
C ARG A 41 0.84 15.85 -4.46
N TYR A 42 -0.48 16.04 -4.42
CA TYR A 42 -1.43 15.00 -4.86
C TYR A 42 -1.29 14.65 -6.34
N ASP A 43 -1.12 15.64 -7.22
CA ASP A 43 -0.98 15.37 -8.66
C ASP A 43 0.35 14.68 -8.98
N ASP A 44 1.44 15.08 -8.34
CA ASP A 44 2.73 14.37 -8.41
C ASP A 44 2.61 12.91 -7.94
N MET A 45 1.83 12.69 -6.87
CA MET A 45 1.62 11.34 -6.34
C MET A 45 0.81 10.47 -7.30
N ILE A 46 -0.20 11.02 -7.97
CA ILE A 46 -0.97 10.31 -9.01
C ILE A 46 -0.06 9.92 -10.16
N GLN A 47 0.80 10.84 -10.61
CA GLN A 47 1.78 10.54 -11.65
C GLN A 47 2.74 9.43 -11.19
N HIS A 48 3.25 9.51 -9.96
CA HIS A 48 4.14 8.50 -9.39
C HIS A 48 3.51 7.09 -9.32
N TYR A 49 2.25 6.97 -8.90
CA TYR A 49 1.55 5.67 -8.93
C TYR A 49 1.27 5.20 -10.36
N THR A 50 0.94 6.12 -11.28
CA THR A 50 0.74 5.79 -12.69
C THR A 50 2.01 5.19 -13.29
N ASP A 51 3.16 5.82 -13.07
CA ASP A 51 4.44 5.45 -13.70
C ASP A 51 5.15 4.27 -13.01
N HIS A 52 4.92 4.07 -11.72
CA HIS A 52 5.73 3.14 -10.91
C HIS A 52 4.93 2.06 -10.17
N PHE A 53 3.61 2.02 -10.33
CA PHE A 53 2.75 1.03 -9.70
C PHE A 53 1.81 0.32 -10.65
N VAL A 54 1.08 1.01 -11.53
CA VAL A 54 -0.01 0.38 -12.32
C VAL A 54 0.47 -0.79 -13.18
N ASP A 55 1.60 -0.64 -13.87
CA ASP A 55 2.13 -1.69 -14.75
C ASP A 55 3.07 -2.68 -14.04
N ASP A 56 3.33 -2.49 -12.75
CA ASP A 56 4.23 -3.34 -11.94
C ASP A 56 3.50 -4.13 -10.86
N GLU A 57 2.33 -3.65 -10.41
CA GLU A 57 1.52 -4.33 -9.42
C GLU A 57 0.82 -5.52 -10.08
N PRO A 58 0.98 -6.75 -9.55
CA PRO A 58 0.52 -7.97 -10.21
C PRO A 58 -0.93 -7.99 -10.69
N PHE A 59 -1.87 -7.44 -9.91
CA PHE A 59 -3.26 -7.41 -10.31
C PHE A 59 -3.53 -6.34 -11.37
N CYS A 60 -2.94 -5.16 -11.22
CA CYS A 60 -3.08 -4.05 -12.15
C CYS A 60 -2.48 -4.38 -13.53
N GLU A 61 -1.27 -4.95 -13.55
CA GLU A 61 -0.59 -5.44 -14.77
C GLU A 61 -1.44 -6.54 -15.44
N ASN A 62 -1.87 -7.54 -14.65
CA ASN A 62 -2.65 -8.67 -15.18
C ASN A 62 -3.96 -8.24 -15.83
N LYS A 63 -4.66 -7.30 -15.19
CA LYS A 63 -5.90 -6.72 -15.69
C LYS A 63 -5.64 -5.54 -16.61
N GLN A 64 -4.40 -5.25 -17.01
CA GLN A 64 -4.02 -4.19 -17.95
C GLN A 64 -4.74 -2.86 -17.67
N LEU A 65 -4.75 -2.41 -16.42
CA LEU A 65 -5.53 -1.22 -16.04
C LEU A 65 -5.08 0.03 -16.81
N SER A 66 -3.77 0.15 -17.09
CA SER A 66 -3.20 1.27 -17.88
C SER A 66 -3.78 1.40 -19.29
N GLN A 67 -4.38 0.34 -19.83
CA GLN A 67 -4.97 0.29 -21.16
C GLN A 67 -6.50 0.51 -21.15
N ASP A 68 -7.08 0.78 -19.98
CA ASP A 68 -8.52 0.93 -19.78
C ASP A 68 -8.83 2.26 -19.10
N GLU A 69 -9.31 3.24 -19.88
CA GLU A 69 -9.54 4.60 -19.41
C GLU A 69 -10.48 4.68 -18.21
N LEU A 70 -11.53 3.85 -18.19
CA LEU A 70 -12.48 3.78 -17.09
C LEU A 70 -11.81 3.29 -15.81
N SER A 71 -11.01 2.22 -15.89
CA SER A 71 -10.23 1.73 -14.76
C SER A 71 -9.24 2.77 -14.26
N MET A 72 -8.53 3.45 -15.17
CA MET A 72 -7.61 4.51 -14.75
C MET A 72 -8.33 5.66 -14.05
N ALA A 73 -9.49 6.09 -14.54
CA ALA A 73 -10.28 7.12 -13.89
C ALA A 73 -10.74 6.70 -12.47
N GLU A 74 -11.25 5.46 -12.33
CA GLU A 74 -11.73 4.96 -11.04
C GLU A 74 -10.61 4.72 -10.03
N ILE A 75 -9.47 4.16 -10.44
CA ILE A 75 -8.33 3.93 -9.54
C ILE A 75 -7.71 5.25 -9.08
N VAL A 76 -7.62 6.25 -9.96
CA VAL A 76 -7.14 7.60 -9.60
C VAL A 76 -8.12 8.28 -8.64
N GLY A 77 -9.42 8.14 -8.87
CA GLY A 77 -10.44 8.62 -7.92
C GLY A 77 -10.29 7.99 -6.54
N PHE A 78 -10.02 6.68 -6.49
CA PHE A 78 -9.76 5.94 -5.26
C PHE A 78 -8.47 6.39 -4.56
N TRP A 79 -7.40 6.67 -5.31
CA TRP A 79 -6.16 7.23 -4.74
C TRP A 79 -6.39 8.60 -4.12
N ARG A 80 -7.10 9.50 -4.81
CA ARG A 80 -7.46 10.83 -4.26
C ARG A 80 -8.24 10.70 -2.96
N TRP A 81 -9.24 9.81 -2.93
CA TRP A 81 -10.00 9.53 -1.72
C TRP A 81 -9.11 9.03 -0.56
N CYS A 82 -8.09 8.21 -0.83
CA CYS A 82 -7.13 7.78 0.18
C CYS A 82 -6.21 8.94 0.65
N PHE A 83 -5.79 9.82 -0.25
CA PHE A 83 -4.94 10.96 0.10
C PHE A 83 -5.65 11.91 1.06
N GLU A 84 -6.94 12.17 0.82
CA GLU A 84 -7.81 12.99 1.69
C GLU A 84 -8.01 12.40 3.10
N LYS A 85 -7.59 11.15 3.35
CA LYS A 85 -7.57 10.59 4.71
C LYS A 85 -6.33 11.00 5.50
N HIS A 86 -5.39 11.68 4.85
CA HIS A 86 -4.13 12.13 5.43
C HIS A 86 -3.37 11.02 6.15
N MET A 87 -3.42 9.78 5.65
CA MET A 87 -2.63 8.67 6.23
C MET A 87 -1.50 8.20 5.32
N THR A 88 -1.58 8.54 4.02
CA THR A 88 -0.58 8.18 3.02
C THR A 88 0.75 8.83 3.33
N VAL A 89 1.82 8.04 3.24
CA VAL A 89 3.19 8.52 3.48
C VAL A 89 4.01 8.48 2.19
N VAL A 90 4.93 9.42 2.08
CA VAL A 90 5.83 9.62 0.94
C VAL A 90 7.27 9.64 1.42
N CYS A 91 8.16 9.11 0.59
CA CYS A 91 9.60 9.05 0.83
C CYS A 91 10.31 10.03 -0.11
N TYR A 92 11.23 10.81 0.45
CA TYR A 92 12.11 11.71 -0.28
C TYR A 92 13.57 11.43 0.08
N LYS A 93 14.48 11.76 -0.83
CA LYS A 93 15.91 11.91 -0.55
C LYS A 93 16.12 13.31 0.05
N GLU A 94 16.96 13.42 1.09
CA GLU A 94 17.25 14.74 1.67
C GLU A 94 17.81 15.71 0.62
N GLY A 95 17.30 16.94 0.61
CA GLY A 95 17.65 17.96 -0.38
C GLY A 95 17.03 17.78 -1.77
N SER A 96 16.06 16.86 -1.94
CA SER A 96 15.30 16.66 -3.18
C SER A 96 13.81 16.56 -2.92
N ASP A 97 13.00 17.09 -3.85
CA ASP A 97 11.54 16.97 -3.85
C ASP A 97 11.04 15.84 -4.78
N GLU A 98 11.94 15.10 -5.43
CA GLU A 98 11.62 13.91 -6.24
C GLU A 98 11.05 12.82 -5.35
N ILE A 99 9.84 12.33 -5.68
CA ILE A 99 9.23 11.22 -4.97
C ILE A 99 10.07 9.95 -5.21
N VAL A 100 10.66 9.45 -4.13
CA VAL A 100 11.46 8.22 -4.13
C VAL A 100 10.54 7.00 -4.03
N GLY A 101 9.51 7.10 -3.22
CA GLY A 101 8.49 6.08 -3.06
C GLY A 101 7.34 6.55 -2.20
N ALA A 102 6.25 5.79 -2.17
CA ALA A 102 5.08 6.12 -1.39
C ALA A 102 4.33 4.87 -0.97
N ASN A 103 3.55 4.99 0.10
CA ASN A 103 2.64 3.96 0.55
C ASN A 103 1.26 4.56 0.78
N LEU A 104 0.30 4.13 -0.04
CA LEU A 104 -1.10 4.55 -0.02
C LEU A 104 -1.79 3.87 1.16
N LEU A 105 -2.12 4.65 2.19
CA LEU A 105 -2.56 4.15 3.49
C LEU A 105 -3.96 4.64 3.84
N HIS A 106 -4.68 3.82 4.59
CA HIS A 106 -6.00 4.12 5.14
C HIS A 106 -6.18 3.39 6.46
N VAL A 107 -6.96 3.93 7.38
CA VAL A 107 -7.35 3.22 8.61
C VAL A 107 -8.72 2.63 8.40
N LYS A 108 -8.79 1.29 8.33
CA LYS A 108 -10.05 0.57 8.20
C LYS A 108 -10.65 0.37 9.58
N HIS A 109 -11.91 0.75 9.74
CA HIS A 109 -12.70 0.55 10.95
C HIS A 109 -13.68 -0.63 10.78
N VAL A 110 -14.04 -1.32 11.86
CA VAL A 110 -14.89 -2.52 11.83
C VAL A 110 -16.31 -2.26 11.30
N GLU A 111 -16.77 -1.01 11.41
CA GLU A 111 -18.05 -0.56 10.86
C GLU A 111 -17.99 -0.19 9.38
N ASP A 112 -16.80 -0.10 8.79
CA ASP A 112 -16.65 0.25 7.39
C ASP A 112 -17.19 -0.90 6.53
N LYS A 113 -18.12 -0.55 5.66
CA LYS A 113 -18.67 -1.46 4.65
C LYS A 113 -18.09 -1.06 3.32
N ASP A 114 -17.09 -1.82 2.88
CA ASP A 114 -16.61 -1.66 1.52
C ASP A 114 -17.76 -2.07 0.58
N ASN A 115 -18.09 -1.22 -0.38
CA ASN A 115 -19.07 -1.54 -1.42
C ASN A 115 -18.40 -1.34 -2.78
N TRP A 116 -17.62 -2.33 -3.19
CA TRP A 116 -16.89 -2.28 -4.45
C TRP A 116 -17.79 -2.42 -5.69
N ASP A 117 -19.05 -2.84 -5.51
CA ASP A 117 -20.01 -2.97 -6.61
C ASP A 117 -20.52 -1.61 -7.12
N VAL A 118 -20.19 -0.50 -6.45
CA VAL A 118 -20.45 0.85 -6.98
C VAL A 118 -19.52 1.22 -8.14
N LEU A 119 -18.39 0.53 -8.27
CA LEU A 119 -17.45 0.72 -9.36
C LEU A 119 -18.02 0.16 -10.66
N GLN A 120 -17.76 0.83 -11.78
CA GLN A 120 -18.18 0.41 -13.11
C GLN A 120 -17.14 -0.49 -13.77
N SER A 121 -15.84 -0.31 -13.46
CA SER A 121 -14.79 -1.16 -14.01
C SER A 121 -14.86 -2.56 -13.42
N LYS A 122 -15.16 -3.53 -14.28
CA LYS A 122 -15.10 -4.94 -13.91
C LYS A 122 -13.67 -5.36 -13.49
N ARG A 123 -12.65 -4.74 -14.08
CA ARG A 123 -11.24 -5.01 -13.78
C ARG A 123 -10.93 -4.63 -12.35
N ILE A 124 -11.33 -3.43 -11.90
CA ILE A 124 -11.10 -3.00 -10.51
C ILE A 124 -11.95 -3.79 -9.53
N GLN A 125 -13.22 -4.07 -9.87
CA GLN A 125 -14.07 -4.93 -9.05
C GLN A 125 -13.40 -6.27 -8.76
N ASP A 126 -12.89 -6.96 -9.78
CA ASP A 126 -12.23 -8.26 -9.60
C ASP A 126 -11.03 -8.17 -8.63
N ILE A 127 -10.23 -7.11 -8.72
CA ILE A 127 -9.08 -6.85 -7.84
C ILE A 127 -9.56 -6.58 -6.41
N ALA A 128 -10.57 -5.73 -6.24
CA ALA A 128 -11.12 -5.35 -4.95
C ALA A 128 -11.74 -6.56 -4.23
N HIS A 129 -12.59 -7.33 -4.93
CA HIS A 129 -13.21 -8.55 -4.42
C HIS A 129 -12.17 -9.61 -4.02
N THR A 130 -11.06 -9.73 -4.75
CA THR A 130 -9.97 -10.66 -4.40
C THR A 130 -9.25 -10.25 -3.11
N ASN A 131 -9.01 -8.94 -2.93
CA ASN A 131 -8.41 -8.42 -1.70
C ASN A 131 -9.38 -8.51 -0.51
N GLU A 132 -10.65 -8.22 -0.74
CA GLU A 132 -11.71 -8.32 0.26
C GLU A 132 -11.84 -9.74 0.80
N TYR A 133 -11.86 -10.75 -0.10
CA TYR A 133 -11.86 -12.16 0.28
C TYR A 133 -10.75 -12.49 1.30
N MET A 134 -9.51 -12.06 1.04
CA MET A 134 -8.40 -12.29 1.99
C MET A 134 -8.70 -11.69 3.37
N THR A 135 -9.21 -10.46 3.39
CA THR A 135 -9.49 -9.74 4.65
C THR A 135 -10.66 -10.34 5.42
N GLU A 136 -11.69 -10.84 4.74
CA GLU A 136 -12.84 -11.49 5.35
C GLU A 136 -12.51 -12.87 5.92
N GLN A 137 -11.70 -13.66 5.20
CA GLN A 137 -11.35 -15.03 5.64
C GLN A 137 -10.53 -15.02 6.93
N PHE A 138 -9.57 -14.11 7.07
CA PHE A 138 -8.75 -14.04 8.28
C PHE A 138 -9.40 -13.22 9.40
N ASN A 139 -10.10 -12.13 9.04
CA ASN A 139 -10.74 -11.19 9.95
C ASN A 139 -9.78 -10.59 11.00
N ILE A 140 -9.03 -9.56 10.58
CA ILE A 140 -8.05 -8.83 11.41
C ILE A 140 -8.65 -8.30 12.71
N PHE A 141 -9.86 -7.73 12.65
CA PHE A 141 -10.56 -7.16 13.81
C PHE A 141 -10.77 -8.20 14.91
N LYS A 142 -11.30 -9.37 14.55
CA LYS A 142 -11.55 -10.46 15.50
C LYS A 142 -10.24 -11.08 15.99
N HIS A 143 -9.27 -11.28 15.10
CA HIS A 143 -8.01 -11.92 15.45
C HIS A 143 -7.21 -11.11 16.48
N TYR A 144 -7.10 -9.80 16.29
CA TYR A 144 -6.33 -8.91 17.18
C TYR A 144 -7.19 -8.21 18.24
N ASN A 145 -8.51 -8.41 18.23
CA ASN A 145 -9.47 -7.75 19.10
C ASN A 145 -9.32 -6.21 19.06
N VAL A 146 -9.36 -5.67 17.83
CA VAL A 146 -9.28 -4.24 17.53
C VAL A 146 -10.51 -3.81 16.73
N ASP A 147 -10.91 -2.55 16.85
CA ASP A 147 -11.98 -1.92 16.07
C ASP A 147 -11.44 -1.19 14.83
N HIS A 148 -10.14 -0.91 14.77
CA HIS A 148 -9.48 -0.33 13.60
C HIS A 148 -8.04 -0.83 13.42
N TYR A 149 -7.56 -0.77 12.18
CA TYR A 149 -6.16 -1.07 11.84
C TYR A 149 -5.70 -0.27 10.62
N LEU A 150 -4.40 -0.02 10.52
CA LEU A 150 -3.81 0.63 9.35
C LEU A 150 -3.68 -0.39 8.21
N THR A 151 -4.32 -0.11 7.08
CA THR A 151 -4.21 -0.88 5.84
C THR A 151 -3.50 -0.08 4.74
N ALA A 152 -3.22 -0.74 3.63
CA ALA A 152 -2.67 -0.11 2.45
C ALA A 152 -3.27 -0.65 1.15
N TYR A 153 -3.24 0.19 0.13
CA TYR A 153 -3.73 -0.13 -1.21
C TYR A 153 -2.67 0.04 -2.31
N GLY A 154 -1.45 0.41 -1.95
CA GLY A 154 -0.35 0.52 -2.89
C GLY A 154 0.97 0.86 -2.22
N LEU A 155 2.05 0.27 -2.71
CA LEU A 155 3.44 0.58 -2.33
C LEU A 155 4.24 0.78 -3.62
N ALA A 156 4.49 2.03 -3.98
CA ALA A 156 5.10 2.41 -5.24
C ALA A 156 6.52 2.95 -5.00
N ILE A 157 7.53 2.28 -5.53
CA ILE A 157 8.92 2.76 -5.48
C ILE A 157 9.35 3.16 -6.89
N ASN A 158 9.84 4.39 -7.02
CA ASN A 158 10.40 4.90 -8.26
C ASN A 158 11.49 3.96 -8.76
N HIS A 159 11.41 3.58 -10.04
CA HIS A 159 12.20 2.50 -10.63
C HIS A 159 13.70 2.68 -10.42
N ARG A 160 14.22 3.90 -10.53
CA ARG A 160 15.67 4.17 -10.37
C ARG A 160 16.17 3.92 -8.95
N TYR A 161 15.29 3.97 -7.96
CA TYR A 161 15.59 3.75 -6.55
C TYR A 161 15.36 2.29 -6.10
N ARG A 162 14.88 1.40 -6.97
CA ARG A 162 14.67 -0.02 -6.63
C ARG A 162 15.99 -0.73 -6.31
N GLY A 163 15.90 -1.86 -5.61
CA GLY A 163 17.06 -2.65 -5.19
C GLY A 163 17.84 -2.09 -3.99
N ARG A 164 17.39 -0.98 -3.40
CA ARG A 164 18.11 -0.25 -2.33
C ARG A 164 17.50 -0.40 -0.94
N GLY A 165 16.53 -1.31 -0.77
CA GLY A 165 15.86 -1.54 0.51
C GLY A 165 14.76 -0.55 0.89
N ILE A 166 14.56 0.53 0.13
CA ILE A 166 13.63 1.63 0.42
C ILE A 166 12.20 1.15 0.72
N ALA A 167 11.66 0.17 -0.02
CA ALA A 167 10.34 -0.40 0.26
C ALA A 167 10.20 -0.90 1.71
N THR A 168 11.25 -1.49 2.27
CA THR A 168 11.28 -1.98 3.66
C THR A 168 11.22 -0.80 4.63
N GLU A 169 11.98 0.25 4.36
CA GLU A 169 12.07 1.44 5.22
C GLU A 169 10.78 2.26 5.20
N VAL A 170 10.12 2.37 4.05
CA VAL A 170 8.77 2.96 3.94
C VAL A 170 7.76 2.17 4.77
N LEU A 171 7.82 0.83 4.78
CA LEU A 171 6.93 0.02 5.62
C LEU A 171 7.22 0.19 7.12
N LYS A 172 8.50 0.34 7.52
CA LYS A 172 8.87 0.61 8.92
C LYS A 172 8.33 1.95 9.43
N ALA A 173 8.17 2.94 8.56
CA ALA A 173 7.57 4.23 8.92
C ALA A 173 6.13 4.11 9.44
N ARG A 174 5.42 3.02 9.13
CA ARG A 174 4.10 2.74 9.71
C ARG A 174 4.13 2.58 11.23
N VAL A 175 5.25 2.14 11.82
CA VAL A 175 5.34 1.93 13.27
C VAL A 175 5.21 3.24 14.06
N PRO A 176 6.07 4.26 13.85
CA PRO A 176 5.91 5.56 14.53
C PRO A 176 4.58 6.25 14.16
N LEU A 177 4.13 6.15 12.90
CA LEU A 177 2.82 6.66 12.48
C LEU A 177 1.67 6.04 13.29
N CYS A 178 1.62 4.71 13.39
CA CYS A 178 0.58 4.01 14.13
C CYS A 178 0.63 4.35 15.63
N ARG A 179 1.84 4.39 16.22
CA ARG A 179 2.02 4.77 17.64
C ARG A 179 1.47 6.15 17.94
N ALA A 180 1.71 7.13 17.06
CA ALA A 180 1.25 8.49 17.25
C ALA A 180 -0.28 8.60 17.29
N PHE A 181 -0.98 7.72 16.58
CA PHE A 181 -2.44 7.70 16.49
C PHE A 181 -3.11 6.58 17.30
N GLY A 182 -2.35 5.87 18.15
CA GLY A 182 -2.89 4.78 18.97
C GLY A 182 -3.38 3.55 18.19
N ILE A 183 -2.94 3.39 16.94
CA ILE A 183 -3.32 2.26 16.10
C ILE A 183 -2.46 1.04 16.50
N GLN A 184 -3.11 -0.04 16.90
CA GLN A 184 -2.42 -1.21 17.48
C GLN A 184 -1.93 -2.21 16.44
N VAL A 185 -2.46 -2.18 15.21
CA VAL A 185 -2.13 -3.14 14.16
C VAL A 185 -2.04 -2.42 12.81
N THR A 186 -1.02 -2.78 12.03
CA THR A 186 -1.03 -2.55 10.57
C THR A 186 -1.13 -3.90 9.87
N ALA A 187 -1.99 -4.02 8.87
CA ALA A 187 -2.17 -5.25 8.09
C ALA A 187 -2.42 -4.92 6.62
N THR A 188 -1.88 -5.71 5.69
CA THR A 188 -1.99 -5.44 4.25
C THR A 188 -1.89 -6.74 3.45
N ASN A 189 -2.63 -6.79 2.34
CA ASN A 189 -2.47 -7.82 1.32
C ASN A 189 -1.26 -7.47 0.42
N PHE A 190 -0.20 -8.26 0.48
CA PHE A 190 1.00 -8.10 -0.35
C PHE A 190 0.96 -9.07 -1.53
N THR A 191 0.87 -8.52 -2.75
CA THR A 191 0.64 -9.25 -4.01
C THR A 191 1.93 -9.69 -4.69
N ALA A 192 3.01 -8.95 -4.53
CA ALA A 192 4.28 -9.21 -5.19
C ALA A 192 5.30 -9.83 -4.24
N ILE A 193 6.12 -10.77 -4.74
CA ILE A 193 7.24 -11.35 -3.95
C ILE A 193 8.19 -10.27 -3.40
N GLY A 194 8.39 -9.17 -4.14
CA GLY A 194 9.21 -8.05 -3.70
C GLY A 194 8.63 -7.33 -2.48
N SER A 195 7.33 -7.05 -2.49
CA SER A 195 6.66 -6.37 -1.38
C SER A 195 6.45 -7.29 -0.17
N GLN A 196 6.19 -8.59 -0.39
CA GLN A 196 6.17 -9.61 0.66
C GLN A 196 7.51 -9.69 1.40
N LYS A 197 8.63 -9.78 0.68
CA LYS A 197 9.97 -9.78 1.28
C LYS A 197 10.30 -8.48 2.01
N ALA A 198 9.86 -7.34 1.49
CA ALA A 198 10.02 -6.06 2.17
C ALA A 198 9.22 -6.02 3.48
N ALA A 199 7.99 -6.52 3.48
CA ALA A 199 7.15 -6.62 4.68
C ALA A 199 7.76 -7.55 5.73
N GLU A 200 8.23 -8.74 5.34
CA GLU A 200 8.94 -9.67 6.23
C GLU A 200 10.15 -9.01 6.90
N LYS A 201 10.96 -8.27 6.13
CA LYS A 201 12.12 -7.52 6.66
C LYS A 201 11.73 -6.34 7.54
N ALA A 202 10.55 -5.76 7.34
CA ALA A 202 9.97 -4.72 8.20
C ALA A 202 9.32 -5.30 9.47
N GLY A 203 9.29 -6.63 9.62
CA GLY A 203 8.78 -7.33 10.81
C GLY A 203 7.34 -7.82 10.69
N PHE A 204 6.70 -7.68 9.52
CA PHE A 204 5.36 -8.22 9.30
C PHE A 204 5.39 -9.75 9.31
N LYS A 205 4.34 -10.35 9.89
CA LYS A 205 4.12 -11.79 9.92
C LYS A 205 3.07 -12.17 8.89
N ASN A 206 3.22 -13.35 8.28
CA ASN A 206 2.23 -13.90 7.38
C ASN A 206 1.05 -14.48 8.19
N ASP A 207 -0.12 -13.90 8.04
CA ASP A 207 -1.34 -14.30 8.75
C ASP A 207 -2.18 -15.28 7.93
N PHE A 208 -2.31 -14.99 6.63
CA PHE A 208 -3.11 -15.77 5.71
C PHE A 208 -2.53 -15.69 4.29
N GLU A 209 -2.52 -16.83 3.58
CA GLU A 209 -1.93 -16.94 2.25
C GLU A 209 -2.81 -17.81 1.36
N VAL A 210 -3.06 -17.32 0.14
CA VAL A 210 -3.78 -18.07 -0.89
C VAL A 210 -2.98 -18.00 -2.19
N THR A 211 -2.75 -19.16 -2.81
CA THR A 211 -2.03 -19.20 -4.09
C THR A 211 -2.91 -18.66 -5.21
N TYR A 212 -2.32 -18.06 -6.24
CA TYR A 212 -3.09 -17.60 -7.40
C TYR A 212 -3.79 -18.75 -8.14
N ASP A 213 -3.21 -19.95 -8.10
CA ASP A 213 -3.83 -21.17 -8.62
C ASP A 213 -5.09 -21.58 -7.82
N ASP A 214 -5.06 -21.42 -6.49
CA ASP A 214 -6.23 -21.70 -5.65
C ASP A 214 -7.32 -20.65 -5.84
N PHE A 215 -6.95 -19.37 -6.01
CA PHE A 215 -7.90 -18.34 -6.42
C PHE A 215 -8.57 -18.66 -7.76
N ALA A 216 -7.81 -19.10 -8.77
CA ALA A 216 -8.37 -19.44 -10.08
C ALA A 216 -9.44 -20.55 -10.00
N LYS A 217 -9.33 -21.48 -9.03
CA LYS A 217 -10.33 -22.54 -8.80
C LYS A 217 -11.65 -22.02 -8.23
N MET A 218 -11.66 -20.83 -7.62
CA MET A 218 -12.86 -20.20 -7.06
C MET A 218 -13.76 -19.58 -8.14
N GLY A 219 -13.25 -19.38 -9.35
CA GLY A 219 -14.01 -18.96 -10.52
C GLY A 219 -13.37 -17.79 -11.29
N PRO A 220 -13.95 -17.39 -12.42
CA PRO A 220 -13.32 -16.44 -13.37
C PRO A 220 -12.97 -15.08 -12.76
N ARG A 221 -13.73 -14.61 -11.77
CA ARG A 221 -13.48 -13.36 -11.03
C ARG A 221 -12.10 -13.34 -10.36
N TYR A 222 -11.71 -14.48 -9.80
CA TYR A 222 -10.48 -14.64 -9.01
C TYR A 222 -9.32 -15.20 -9.86
N SER A 223 -9.50 -15.35 -11.17
CA SER A 223 -8.49 -15.91 -12.06
C SER A 223 -7.61 -14.80 -12.65
N PHE A 224 -6.32 -14.84 -12.32
CA PHE A 224 -5.31 -13.88 -12.78
C PHE A 224 -4.13 -14.62 -13.45
N PRO A 225 -4.31 -15.16 -14.67
CA PRO A 225 -3.31 -16.01 -15.32
C PRO A 225 -2.04 -15.22 -15.66
N GLY A 226 -0.87 -15.78 -15.37
CA GLY A 226 0.42 -15.17 -15.72
C GLY A 226 1.01 -14.24 -14.67
N ILE A 227 0.35 -14.07 -13.51
CA ILE A 227 1.00 -13.44 -12.35
C ILE A 227 2.26 -14.24 -11.97
N LYS A 228 3.40 -13.55 -11.88
CA LYS A 228 4.71 -14.15 -11.59
C LYS A 228 4.90 -14.55 -10.12
N SER A 229 4.17 -13.91 -9.21
CA SER A 229 4.20 -14.23 -7.78
C SER A 229 3.41 -15.50 -7.51
N LYS A 230 3.78 -16.25 -6.46
CA LYS A 230 3.15 -17.53 -6.11
C LYS A 230 1.75 -17.35 -5.49
N SER A 231 1.61 -16.35 -4.63
CA SER A 231 0.47 -16.21 -3.75
C SER A 231 0.25 -14.76 -3.34
N LEU A 232 -0.97 -14.47 -2.91
CA LEU A 232 -1.32 -13.27 -2.16
C LEU A 232 -1.16 -13.58 -0.67
N LYS A 233 -0.48 -12.68 0.07
CA LYS A 233 -0.28 -12.81 1.51
C LYS A 233 -0.92 -11.66 2.25
N LEU A 234 -1.88 -11.93 3.13
CA LEU A 234 -2.28 -11.00 4.17
C LEU A 234 -1.22 -11.08 5.28
N MET A 235 -0.55 -9.96 5.52
CA MET A 235 0.50 -9.87 6.52
C MET A 235 0.22 -8.72 7.48
N SER A 236 0.53 -8.91 8.75
CA SER A 236 0.34 -7.87 9.78
C SER A 236 1.54 -7.69 10.69
N LEU A 237 1.57 -6.53 11.33
CA LEU A 237 2.50 -6.15 12.37
C LEU A 237 1.70 -5.52 13.52
N GLN A 238 1.80 -6.14 14.70
CA GLN A 238 1.31 -5.54 15.94
C GLN A 238 2.28 -4.44 16.38
N ILE A 239 1.73 -3.28 16.71
CA ILE A 239 2.45 -2.11 17.15
C ILE A 239 2.63 -2.21 18.67
N GLN A 240 3.88 -2.40 19.08
CA GLN A 240 4.28 -2.39 20.50
C GLN A 240 4.51 -0.98 21.01
#